data_AF-A0A7S1YNP5-F1
#
_entry.id   AF-A0A7S1YNP5-F1
#
_cell.length_a   1.000
_cell.length_b   1.000
_cell.length_c   1.000
_cell.angle_alpha   90.00
_cell.angle_beta   90.00
_cell.angle_gamma   90.00
#
_symmetry.space_group_name_H-M   'P 1'
#
loop_
_entity.id
_entity.type
_entity.pdbx_description
1 polymer ?
#
loop_
_entity_poly.entity_id
_entity_poly.type
_entity_poly.pdbx_seq_one_letter_code
_entity_poly.pdbx_strand_id
1 'polypeptide(L)'
;ERYCPQRMEEFQSSAKATLSPEQFSRLSEEDLARFIVAREGNVSAALKQLTGSVKWAETALDPAQQGCELCSKDPNSHSILPIGLDEREQSTIIYGCPARATNSAVDPIVHHMSHQLDYCFSRPHSGSRW
;
A
#
# COMPACT_ATOMS: atom_id res chain seq x y z
N GLU A 1 6.81 20.58 -13.06
CA GLU A 1 5.66 19.65 -13.01
C GLU A 1 6.19 18.23 -12.94
N ARG A 2 5.75 17.42 -11.96
CA ARG A 2 6.23 16.02 -11.77
C ARG A 2 5.40 15.00 -12.54
N TYR A 3 4.19 15.37 -12.95
CA TYR A 3 3.30 14.58 -13.78
C TYR A 3 3.45 15.01 -15.24
N CYS A 4 3.64 14.05 -16.14
CA CYS A 4 3.77 14.24 -17.57
C CYS A 4 2.88 13.20 -18.26
N PRO A 5 1.80 13.61 -18.96
CA PRO A 5 0.86 12.68 -19.58
C PRO A 5 1.54 11.68 -20.52
N GLN A 6 2.51 12.11 -21.32
CA GLN A 6 3.21 11.20 -22.24
C GLN A 6 3.97 10.09 -21.49
N ARG A 7 4.61 10.43 -20.37
CA ARG A 7 5.31 9.44 -19.53
C ARG A 7 4.33 8.51 -18.81
N MET A 8 3.13 8.99 -18.48
CA MET A 8 2.07 8.17 -17.91
C MET A 8 1.57 7.14 -18.93
N GLU A 9 1.32 7.55 -20.17
CA GLU A 9 0.91 6.64 -21.26
C GLU A 9 1.98 5.58 -21.57
N GLU A 10 3.25 6.00 -21.61
CA GLU A 10 4.40 5.09 -21.78
C GLU A 10 4.49 4.08 -20.61
N PHE A 11 4.28 4.56 -19.38
CA PHE A 11 4.29 3.72 -18.19
C PHE A 11 3.12 2.73 -18.16
N GLN A 12 1.89 3.17 -18.47
CA GLN A 12 0.72 2.31 -18.56
C GLN A 12 0.92 1.21 -19.60
N SER A 13 1.44 1.55 -20.78
CA SER A 13 1.75 0.60 -21.84
C SER A 13 2.79 -0.43 -21.39
N SER A 14 3.85 0.04 -20.74
CA SER A 14 4.91 -0.82 -20.20
C SER A 14 4.42 -1.75 -19.09
N ALA A 15 3.59 -1.24 -18.18
CA ALA A 15 2.97 -2.02 -17.11
C ALA A 15 2.05 -3.11 -17.66
N LYS A 16 1.20 -2.77 -18.64
CA LYS A 16 0.29 -3.72 -19.31
C LYS A 16 1.04 -4.82 -20.06
N ALA A 17 2.20 -4.52 -20.62
CA ALA A 17 3.04 -5.51 -21.31
C ALA A 17 3.82 -6.43 -20.35
N THR A 18 4.08 -5.96 -19.12
CA THR A 18 4.95 -6.66 -18.16
C THR A 18 4.16 -7.52 -17.15
N LEU A 19 3.02 -7.02 -16.68
CA LEU A 19 2.17 -7.71 -15.71
C LEU A 19 1.21 -8.69 -16.41
N SER A 20 0.76 -9.72 -15.68
CA SER A 20 -0.32 -10.57 -16.18
C SER A 20 -1.63 -9.76 -16.33
N PRO A 21 -2.57 -10.18 -17.19
CA PRO A 21 -3.85 -9.49 -17.34
C PRO A 21 -4.62 -9.35 -16.02
N GLU A 22 -4.51 -10.35 -15.14
CA GLU A 22 -5.15 -10.35 -13.82
C GLU A 22 -4.46 -9.38 -12.84
N GLN A 23 -3.12 -9.33 -12.84
CA GLN A 23 -2.37 -8.38 -12.02
C GLN A 23 -2.68 -6.94 -12.45
N PHE A 24 -2.69 -6.69 -13.76
CA PHE A 24 -2.95 -5.35 -14.30
C PHE A 24 -4.39 -4.89 -14.07
N SER A 25 -5.39 -5.78 -14.16
CA SER A 25 -6.80 -5.41 -13.97
C SER A 25 -7.15 -5.00 -12.54
N ARG A 26 -6.32 -5.36 -11.56
CA ARG A 26 -6.46 -4.96 -10.15
C ARG A 26 -5.89 -3.56 -9.86
N LEU A 27 -5.18 -2.95 -10.81
CA LEU A 27 -4.56 -1.63 -10.64
C LEU A 27 -5.47 -0.54 -11.22
N SER A 28 -5.70 0.51 -10.45
CA SER A 28 -6.35 1.72 -10.95
C SER A 28 -5.34 2.63 -11.68
N GLU A 29 -5.85 3.60 -12.43
CA GLU A 29 -5.00 4.65 -13.02
C GLU A 29 -4.25 5.44 -11.94
N GLU A 30 -4.90 5.67 -10.80
CA GLU A 30 -4.30 6.36 -9.66
C GLU A 30 -3.14 5.54 -9.04
N ASP A 31 -3.29 4.22 -8.94
CA ASP A 31 -2.19 3.37 -8.46
C ASP A 31 -0.97 3.50 -9.36
N LEU A 32 -1.16 3.48 -10.67
CA LEU A 32 -0.09 3.70 -11.63
C LEU A 32 0.51 5.12 -11.48
N ALA A 33 -0.32 6.14 -11.27
CA ALA A 33 0.13 7.51 -11.08
C ALA A 33 1.06 7.63 -9.86
N ARG A 34 0.75 6.94 -8.75
CA ARG A 34 1.57 6.92 -7.52
C ARG A 34 2.98 6.39 -7.80
N PHE A 35 3.12 5.30 -8.57
CA PHE A 35 4.44 4.73 -8.89
C PHE A 35 5.28 5.65 -9.78
N ILE A 36 4.69 6.22 -10.83
CA ILE A 36 5.44 7.07 -11.76
C ILE A 36 5.84 8.40 -11.12
N VAL A 37 4.98 9.00 -10.29
CA VAL A 37 5.30 10.22 -9.55
C VAL A 37 6.36 9.97 -8.48
N ALA A 38 6.28 8.85 -7.75
CA ALA A 38 7.31 8.46 -6.77
C ALA A 38 8.70 8.22 -7.39
N ARG A 39 8.78 8.13 -8.72
CA ARG A 39 10.01 7.99 -9.49
C ARG A 39 10.27 9.17 -10.42
N GLU A 40 9.64 10.30 -10.16
CA GLU A 40 9.88 11.57 -10.89
C GLU A 40 9.70 11.43 -12.41
N GLY A 41 8.74 10.59 -12.82
CA GLY A 41 8.50 10.30 -14.23
C GLY A 41 9.49 9.31 -14.86
N ASN A 42 10.37 8.66 -14.11
CA ASN A 42 11.24 7.62 -14.65
C ASN A 42 10.46 6.31 -14.81
N VAL A 43 10.08 6.02 -16.07
CA VAL A 43 9.25 4.86 -16.44
C VAL A 43 9.89 3.54 -16.04
N SER A 44 11.18 3.34 -16.31
CA SER A 44 11.89 2.10 -15.99
C SER A 44 11.96 1.85 -14.47
N ALA A 45 12.27 2.89 -13.70
CA ALA A 45 12.31 2.80 -12.25
C ALA A 45 10.92 2.56 -11.64
N ALA A 46 9.88 3.21 -12.19
CA ALA A 46 8.49 3.00 -11.78
C ALA A 46 8.03 1.57 -12.07
N LEU A 47 8.34 1.04 -13.26
CA LEU A 47 8.01 -0.33 -13.64
C LEU A 47 8.70 -1.37 -12.75
N LYS A 48 10.00 -1.17 -12.48
CA LYS A 48 10.75 -2.02 -11.54
C LYS A 48 10.12 -2.02 -10.14
N GLN A 49 9.64 -0.86 -9.67
CA GLN A 49 9.01 -0.78 -8.37
C GLN A 49 7.62 -1.42 -8.36
N LEU A 50 6.79 -1.16 -9.37
CA LEU A 50 5.45 -1.73 -9.51
C LEU A 50 5.50 -3.27 -9.54
N THR A 51 6.35 -3.82 -10.40
CA THR A 51 6.53 -5.27 -10.51
C THR A 51 7.02 -5.90 -9.20
N GLY A 52 7.94 -5.23 -8.49
CA GLY A 52 8.38 -5.64 -7.16
C GLY A 52 7.24 -5.64 -6.13
N SER A 53 6.41 -4.60 -6.13
CA SER A 53 5.26 -4.48 -5.23
C SER A 53 4.20 -5.54 -5.49
N VAL A 54 3.85 -5.81 -6.76
CA VAL A 54 2.90 -6.88 -7.13
C VAL A 54 3.41 -8.24 -6.67
N LYS A 55 4.68 -8.55 -6.95
CA LYS A 55 5.29 -9.82 -6.51
C LYS A 55 5.32 -9.96 -4.99
N TRP A 56 5.63 -8.88 -4.27
CA TRP A 56 5.63 -8.90 -2.81
C TRP A 56 4.22 -9.14 -2.26
N ALA A 57 3.21 -8.46 -2.80
CA ALA A 57 1.82 -8.60 -2.36
C ALA A 57 1.33 -10.05 -2.48
N GLU A 58 1.65 -10.73 -3.57
CA GLU A 58 1.31 -12.15 -3.78
C GLU A 58 1.92 -13.10 -2.74
N THR A 59 3.03 -12.70 -2.12
CA THR A 59 3.74 -13.51 -1.12
C THR A 59 3.44 -13.12 0.33
N ALA A 60 3.14 -11.84 0.58
CA ALA A 60 3.08 -11.26 1.92
C ALA A 60 1.66 -11.01 2.41
N LEU A 61 0.69 -10.91 1.50
CA LEU A 61 -0.71 -10.67 1.81
C LEU A 61 -1.49 -11.91 1.35
N ASP A 62 -1.62 -12.92 2.21
CA ASP A 62 -2.60 -13.98 1.98
C ASP A 62 -4.00 -13.37 2.17
N PRO A 63 -4.85 -13.32 1.12
CA PRO A 63 -6.21 -12.80 1.25
C PRO A 63 -7.06 -13.55 2.29
N ALA A 64 -6.68 -14.78 2.64
CA ALA A 64 -7.34 -15.59 3.66
C ALA A 64 -6.91 -15.23 5.10
N GLN A 65 -5.73 -14.62 5.30
CA GLN A 65 -5.30 -14.13 6.61
C GLN A 65 -5.85 -12.72 6.85
N GLN A 66 -7.11 -12.61 7.26
CA GLN A 66 -7.66 -11.33 7.71
C GLN A 66 -7.13 -10.99 9.11
N GLY A 67 -6.15 -10.09 9.18
CA GLY A 67 -5.69 -9.46 10.41
C GLY A 67 -4.45 -10.09 11.05
N CYS A 68 -4.05 -9.53 12.20
CA CYS A 68 -2.84 -9.93 12.91
C CYS A 68 -3.15 -10.96 14.01
N GLU A 69 -2.70 -12.20 13.85
CA GLU A 69 -2.91 -13.29 14.82
C GLU A 69 -2.42 -12.94 16.24
N LEU A 70 -1.32 -12.20 16.34
CA LEU A 70 -0.78 -11.79 17.63
C LEU A 70 -1.67 -10.75 18.31
N CYS A 71 -2.20 -9.79 17.56
CA CYS A 71 -3.17 -8.82 18.08
C CYS A 71 -4.50 -9.47 18.47
N SER A 72 -4.90 -10.55 17.78
CA SER A 72 -6.08 -11.35 18.15
C SER A 72 -5.90 -12.08 19.49
N LYS A 73 -4.66 -12.41 19.87
CA LYS A 73 -4.33 -13.08 21.14
C LYS A 73 -4.05 -12.07 22.27
N ASP A 74 -3.31 -11.01 21.97
CA ASP A 74 -3.00 -9.90 22.86
C ASP A 74 -3.20 -8.58 22.11
N PRO A 75 -4.25 -7.80 22.42
CA PRO A 75 -4.49 -6.49 21.81
C PRO A 75 -3.33 -5.49 21.97
N ASN A 76 -2.42 -5.71 22.92
CA ASN A 76 -1.24 -4.87 23.12
C ASN A 76 0.00 -5.38 22.36
N SER A 77 -0.13 -6.45 21.57
CA SER A 77 0.99 -7.04 20.82
C SER A 77 1.67 -6.02 19.90
N HIS A 78 0.87 -5.26 19.15
CA HIS A 78 1.36 -4.16 18.34
C HIS A 78 0.60 -2.87 18.69
N SER A 79 1.33 -1.77 18.76
CA SER A 79 0.76 -0.45 19.05
C SER A 79 0.77 0.43 17.81
N ILE A 80 0.17 -0.06 16.72
CA ILE A 80 -0.06 0.68 15.47
C ILE A 80 -1.53 0.49 15.10
N LEU A 81 -2.32 1.55 15.13
CA LEU A 81 -3.78 1.48 15.03
C LEU A 81 -4.34 2.62 14.16
N PRO A 82 -5.24 2.32 13.21
CA PRO A 82 -6.09 3.32 12.57
C PRO A 82 -7.10 3.87 13.59
N ILE A 83 -7.11 5.19 13.82
CA ILE A 83 -7.92 5.80 14.90
C ILE A 83 -9.05 6.70 14.42
N GLY A 84 -9.11 7.00 13.13
CA GLY A 84 -10.14 7.88 12.57
C GLY A 84 -9.80 8.37 11.17
N LEU A 85 -10.58 9.33 10.70
CA LEU A 85 -10.32 10.06 9.46
C LEU A 85 -9.92 11.49 9.80
N ASP A 86 -8.99 12.05 9.05
CA ASP A 86 -8.76 13.48 9.04
C ASP A 86 -9.94 14.18 8.37
N GLU A 87 -10.54 15.17 9.04
CA GLU A 87 -11.76 15.82 8.55
C GLU A 87 -11.56 16.57 7.23
N ARG A 88 -10.35 17.07 6.98
CA ARG A 88 -10.04 17.90 5.81
C ARG A 88 -9.68 17.04 4.61
N GLU A 89 -8.74 16.13 4.82
CA GLU A 89 -8.12 15.32 3.77
C GLU A 89 -8.86 13.99 3.57
N GLN A 90 -9.83 13.68 4.43
CA GLN A 90 -10.54 12.40 4.48
C GLN A 90 -9.59 11.20 4.49
N SER A 91 -8.35 11.38 4.96
CA SER A 91 -7.33 10.33 5.00
C SER A 91 -7.41 9.59 6.33
N THR A 92 -7.18 8.28 6.35
CA THR A 92 -7.12 7.52 7.62
C THR A 92 -5.91 7.95 8.46
N ILE A 93 -6.15 8.28 9.73
CA ILE A 93 -5.11 8.61 10.70
C ILE A 93 -4.61 7.32 11.35
N ILE A 94 -3.31 7.06 11.23
CA ILE A 94 -2.64 5.95 11.89
C ILE A 94 -1.85 6.48 13.09
N TYR A 95 -2.18 5.99 14.28
CA TYR A 95 -1.41 6.23 15.50
C TYR A 95 -0.44 5.09 15.75
N GLY A 96 0.83 5.41 16.01
CA GLY A 96 1.87 4.44 16.33
C GLY A 96 2.58 4.79 17.63
N CYS A 97 2.69 3.84 18.56
CA CYS A 97 3.49 3.96 19.78
C CYS A 97 4.28 2.67 20.05
N PRO A 98 5.36 2.39 19.30
CA PRO A 98 6.13 1.15 19.42
C PRO A 98 6.60 0.83 20.84
N ALA A 99 6.84 1.84 21.68
CA ALA A 99 7.22 1.67 23.08
C ALA A 99 6.16 0.97 23.96
N ARG A 100 4.89 0.91 23.50
CA ARG A 100 3.78 0.23 24.19
C ARG A 100 3.51 -1.18 23.67
N ALA A 101 4.21 -1.62 22.62
CA ALA A 101 4.01 -2.94 22.05
C ALA A 101 4.64 -4.02 22.95
N THR A 102 3.89 -5.09 23.23
CA THR A 102 4.43 -6.26 23.95
C THR A 102 5.28 -7.16 23.02
N ASN A 103 5.16 -6.98 21.70
CA ASN A 103 6.00 -7.63 20.70
C ASN A 103 6.77 -6.58 19.87
N SER A 104 8.10 -6.72 19.82
CA SER A 104 8.99 -5.83 19.08
C SER A 104 9.74 -6.51 17.93
N ALA A 105 9.34 -7.73 17.55
CA ALA A 105 9.96 -8.45 16.44
C ALA A 105 9.57 -7.82 15.10
N VAL A 106 10.54 -7.75 14.18
CA VAL A 106 10.38 -7.03 12.91
C VAL A 106 9.31 -7.66 12.02
N ASP A 107 9.38 -8.96 11.76
CA ASP A 107 8.46 -9.61 10.82
C ASP A 107 6.98 -9.50 11.26
N PRO A 108 6.64 -9.76 12.54
CA PRO A 108 5.30 -9.49 13.06
C PRO A 108 4.82 -8.05 12.91
N ILE A 109 5.70 -7.08 13.14
CA ILE A 109 5.38 -5.65 12.99
C ILE A 109 5.10 -5.33 11.54
N VAL A 110 5.95 -5.79 10.61
CA VAL A 110 5.78 -5.57 9.17
C VAL A 110 4.47 -6.20 8.69
N HIS A 111 4.18 -7.42 9.11
CA HIS A 111 2.92 -8.09 8.80
C HIS A 111 1.72 -7.29 9.34
N HIS A 112 1.73 -6.91 10.62
CA HIS A 112 0.65 -6.11 11.23
C HIS A 112 0.45 -4.78 10.51
N MET A 113 1.53 -4.05 10.25
CA MET A 113 1.48 -2.75 9.58
C MET A 113 0.95 -2.87 8.15
N SER A 114 1.31 -3.94 7.43
CA SER A 114 0.79 -4.20 6.08
C SER A 114 -0.73 -4.39 6.09
N HIS A 115 -1.26 -5.17 7.05
CA HIS A 115 -2.71 -5.33 7.24
C HIS A 115 -3.40 -4.02 7.64
N GLN A 116 -2.80 -3.21 8.52
CA GLN A 116 -3.38 -1.92 8.89
C GLN A 116 -3.43 -0.96 7.69
N LEU A 117 -2.39 -0.94 6.85
CA LEU A 117 -2.35 -0.10 5.65
C LEU A 117 -3.38 -0.56 4.62
N ASP A 118 -3.50 -1.86 4.37
CA ASP A 118 -4.49 -2.41 3.46
C ASP A 118 -5.92 -2.12 3.93
N TYR A 119 -6.17 -2.28 5.24
CA TYR A 119 -7.42 -1.83 5.87
C TYR A 119 -7.66 -0.33 5.64
N CYS A 120 -6.64 0.53 5.80
CA CYS A 120 -6.79 1.97 5.60
C CYS A 120 -7.15 2.34 4.16
N PHE A 121 -6.56 1.68 3.17
CA PHE A 121 -6.79 1.93 1.74
C PHE A 121 -8.09 1.31 1.21
N SER A 122 -8.64 0.29 1.89
CA SER A 122 -9.93 -0.31 1.51
C SER A 122 -11.15 0.48 1.99
N ARG A 123 -10.99 1.51 2.85
CA ARG A 123 -12.12 2.27 3.38
C ARG A 123 -12.70 3.21 2.31
N PRO A 124 -14.05 3.23 2.14
CA PRO A 124 -14.70 4.25 1.33
C PRO A 124 -14.34 5.64 1.84
N HIS A 125 -14.02 6.55 0.93
CA HIS A 125 -13.66 7.95 1.22
C HIS A 125 -12.29 8.18 1.85
N SER A 126 -11.40 7.19 1.97
CA SER A 126 -9.99 7.50 2.21
C SER A 126 -9.47 8.29 1.00
N GLY A 127 -9.31 9.61 1.15
CA GLY A 127 -9.03 10.51 0.03
C GLY A 127 -7.84 10.04 -0.81
N SER A 128 -8.06 9.92 -2.13
CA SER A 128 -6.97 9.97 -3.09
C SER A 128 -6.22 11.30 -2.88
N ARG A 129 -4.90 11.24 -2.70
CA ARG A 129 -4.05 12.45 -2.70
C ARG A 129 -3.44 12.73 -4.08
N TRP A 130 -4.02 12.16 -5.13
CA TRP A 130 -3.56 12.28 -6.52
C TRP A 130 -4.71 12.49 -7.50
#